data_AF-A0A3N2G252-F1
#
_entry.id   AF-A0A3N2G252-F1
#
_cell.length_a   1.000
_cell.length_b   1.000
_cell.length_c   1.000
_cell.angle_alpha   90.00
_cell.angle_beta   90.00
_cell.angle_gamma   90.00
#
_symmetry.space_group_name_H-M   'P 1'
#
loop_
_entity.id
_entity.type
_entity.pdbx_description
1 polymer ?
#
loop_
_entity_poly.entity_id
_entity_poly.type
_entity_poly.pdbx_seq_one_letter_code
_entity_poly.pdbx_strand_id
1 'polypeptide(L)' 'MSESHPTPHEIPELEFDETVPPRPEEEIADVARAEPDPEGHGAAS' A
#
# COMPACT_ATOMS: atom_id res chain seq x y z
N MET A 1 -13.75 -23.37 -9.54
CA MET A 1 -14.57 -23.01 -8.37
C MET A 1 -14.33 -21.54 -8.13
N SER A 2 -15.34 -20.68 -8.30
CA SER A 2 -15.17 -19.25 -7.95
C SER A 2 -15.36 -19.11 -6.45
N GLU A 3 -14.34 -18.58 -5.78
CA GLU A 3 -14.36 -18.22 -4.37
C GLU A 3 -15.36 -17.06 -4.17
N SER A 4 -16.38 -17.27 -3.32
CA SER A 4 -17.30 -16.20 -2.93
C SER A 4 -16.66 -15.37 -1.84
N HIS A 5 -16.16 -14.19 -2.19
CA HIS A 5 -15.61 -13.26 -1.21
C HIS A 5 -16.75 -12.67 -0.35
N PRO A 6 -16.52 -12.44 0.95
CA PRO A 6 -17.51 -11.77 1.79
C PRO A 6 -17.79 -10.36 1.24
N THR A 7 -19.05 -9.94 1.34
CA THR A 7 -19.46 -8.59 0.98
C THR A 7 -18.78 -7.57 1.89
N PRO A 8 -18.29 -6.44 1.37
CA PRO A 8 -17.60 -5.44 2.19
C PRO A 8 -18.58 -4.90 3.23
N HIS A 9 -18.28 -5.19 4.50
CA HIS A 9 -18.86 -4.49 5.63
C HIS A 9 -18.22 -3.10 5.74
N GLU A 10 -18.95 -2.11 6.26
CA GLU A 10 -18.38 -0.79 6.52
C GLU A 10 -17.18 -0.94 7.45
N ILE A 11 -15.99 -0.59 6.94
CA ILE A 11 -14.75 -0.60 7.72
C ILE A 11 -14.73 0.69 8.53
N PRO A 12 -14.64 0.65 9.87
CA PRO A 12 -14.49 1.86 10.67
C PRO A 12 -13.21 2.59 10.27
N GLU A 13 -13.28 3.92 10.16
CA GLU A 13 -12.08 4.74 9.93
C GLU A 13 -11.16 4.67 11.17
N LEU A 14 -9.85 4.54 10.96
CA LEU A 14 -8.86 4.58 12.02
C LEU A 14 -8.32 6.01 12.15
N GLU A 15 -8.24 6.49 13.39
CA GLU A 15 -7.60 7.77 13.71
C GLU A 15 -6.08 7.70 13.45
N PHE A 16 -5.51 8.81 12.99
CA PHE A 16 -4.06 8.94 12.85
C PHE A 16 -3.39 9.09 14.23
N ASP A 17 -2.38 8.27 14.51
CA ASP A 17 -1.60 8.38 15.75
C ASP A 17 -0.52 9.45 15.59
N GLU A 18 -0.78 10.66 16.10
CA GLU A 18 0.16 11.80 16.06
C GLU A 18 1.46 11.56 16.85
N THR A 19 1.52 10.55 17.72
CA THR A 19 2.74 10.20 18.46
C THR A 19 3.70 9.36 17.63
N VAL A 20 3.19 8.74 16.57
CA VAL A 20 4.00 8.10 15.54
C VAL A 20 4.46 9.19 14.59
N PRO A 21 5.76 9.49 14.52
CA PRO A 21 6.25 10.46 13.56
C PRO A 21 5.87 10.00 12.14
N PRO A 22 5.57 10.92 11.22
CA PRO A 22 5.46 10.57 9.82
C PRO A 22 6.71 9.79 9.41
N ARG A 23 6.57 8.80 8.54
CA ARG A 23 7.67 7.98 8.03
C ARG A 23 8.27 8.69 6.81
N PRO A 24 9.22 9.64 6.95
CA PRO A 24 9.79 10.31 5.78
C PRO A 24 10.43 9.30 4.81
N GLU A 25 10.93 8.19 5.33
CA GLU A 25 11.44 7.06 4.54
C GLU A 25 10.39 6.40 3.63
N GLU A 26 9.13 6.35 4.06
CA GLU A 26 8.02 5.77 3.30
C GLU A 26 7.62 6.68 2.15
N GLU A 27 7.50 7.99 2.38
CA GLU A 27 7.22 8.95 1.31
C GLU A 27 8.33 8.96 0.24
N ILE A 28 9.59 8.83 0.65
CA ILE A 28 10.73 8.68 -0.27
C ILE A 28 10.65 7.34 -1.02
N ALA A 29 10.29 6.25 -0.33
CA ALA A 29 10.16 4.93 -0.93
C ALA A 29 9.01 4.85 -1.95
N ASP A 30 7.90 5.55 -1.70
CA ASP A 30 6.78 5.63 -2.65
C ASP A 30 7.14 6.42 -3.89
N VAL A 31 7.84 7.55 -3.75
CA VAL A 31 8.40 8.28 -4.90
C VAL A 31 9.37 7.41 -5.69
N ALA A 32 10.23 6.65 -5.00
CA ALA A 32 11.19 5.74 -5.64
C ALA A 32 10.50 4.55 -6.35
N ARG A 33 9.30 4.15 -5.92
CA ARG A 33 8.50 3.07 -6.51
C ARG A 33 7.51 3.57 -7.57
N ALA A 34 7.18 4.86 -7.59
CA ALA A 34 6.14 5.44 -8.43
C ALA A 34 6.44 5.30 -9.94
N GLU A 35 7.71 5.25 -10.32
CA GLU A 35 8.10 4.89 -11.68
C GLU A 35 8.25 3.37 -11.80
N PRO A 36 7.44 2.71 -12.64
CA PRO A 36 7.65 1.29 -12.91
C PRO A 36 9.04 1.12 -13.51
N ASP A 37 9.85 0.25 -12.90
CA ASP A 37 11.19 -0.03 -13.39
C ASP A 37 11.14 -0.51 -14.85
N PRO A 38 11.74 0.21 -15.81
CA PRO A 38 11.68 -0.14 -17.23
C PRO A 38 12.41 -1.45 -17.55
N GLU A 39 13.33 -1.85 -16.66
CA GLU A 39 14.05 -3.12 -16.76
C GLU A 39 13.24 -4.30 -16.19
N GLY A 40 12.06 -4.04 -15.61
CA GLY A 40 11.09 -5.06 -15.21
C GLY A 40 11.44 -5.81 -13.91
N HIS A 41 12.30 -5.26 -13.06
CA HIS A 41 12.73 -5.87 -11.80
C HIS A 41 11.62 -5.91 -10.71
N GLY A 42 10.40 -5.45 -11.01
CA GLY A 42 9.29 -5.31 -10.06
C GLY A 42 8.13 -6.31 -10.16
N ALA A 43 8.04 -7.14 -11.20
CA ALA A 43 6.92 -8.07 -11.33
C ALA A 43 7.22 -9.26 -12.25
N ALA A 44 7.88 -10.30 -11.71
CA ALA A 44 7.63 -11.68 -12.11
C ALA A 44 8.15 -12.66 -11.05
N SER A 45 7.20 -13.32 -10.38
CA SER A 45 7.32 -14.54 -9.54
C SER A 45 7.59 -14.34 -8.05
#